data_AF-A0A643J678-F1
#
_entry.id   AF-A0A643J678-F1
#
_cell.length_a   1.000
_cell.length_b   1.000
_cell.length_c   1.000
_cell.angle_alpha   90.00
_cell.angle_beta   90.00
_cell.angle_gamma   90.00
#
_symmetry.space_group_name_H-M   'P 1'
#
loop_
_entity.id
_entity.type
_entity.pdbx_description
1 polymer ?
#
loop_
_entity_poly.entity_id
_entity_poly.type
_entity_poly.pdbx_seq_one_letter_code
_entity_poly.pdbx_strand_id
1 'polypeptide(L)'
;MTDKRQGMSTSEAGQKGGAATSRSHGKEFYQEIGHKGGQASGGNFANDPQRAAEAGRKGGQQSGGNFANDREKASEAGRKGGQHSHGGGRSS
;
A
#
# COMPACT_ATOMS: atom_id res chain seq x y z
N MET A 1 -1.65 -49.45 -1.60
CA MET A 1 -2.28 -48.23 -1.00
C MET A 1 -1.18 -47.20 -0.86
N THR A 2 -1.42 -45.98 -1.35
CA THR A 2 -0.42 -44.95 -1.64
C THR A 2 0.16 -44.32 -0.37
N ASP A 3 1.48 -44.38 -0.19
CA ASP A 3 2.19 -43.59 0.81
C ASP A 3 2.27 -42.14 0.30
N LYS A 4 1.26 -41.34 0.63
CA LYS A 4 1.25 -39.92 0.30
C LYS A 4 2.30 -39.25 1.15
N ARG A 5 3.42 -38.90 0.51
CA ARG A 5 4.45 -37.94 0.96
C ARG A 5 3.81 -36.79 1.74
N GLN A 6 3.70 -36.94 3.06
CA GLN A 6 3.37 -35.87 3.98
C GLN A 6 4.66 -35.08 4.22
N GLY A 7 5.12 -34.41 3.16
CA GLY A 7 6.15 -33.38 3.29
C GLY A 7 5.52 -32.14 3.91
N MET A 8 6.25 -31.47 4.79
CA MET A 8 5.83 -30.22 5.42
C MET A 8 5.40 -29.21 4.35
N SER A 9 4.22 -28.61 4.50
CA SER A 9 3.67 -27.63 3.56
C SER A 9 4.57 -26.39 3.48
N THR A 10 4.59 -25.70 2.32
CA THR A 10 5.27 -24.40 2.18
C THR A 10 4.80 -23.38 3.22
N SER A 11 3.51 -23.39 3.54
CA SER A 11 2.93 -22.53 4.58
C SER A 11 3.46 -22.89 5.97
N GLU A 12 3.54 -24.18 6.29
CA GLU A 12 4.11 -24.66 7.56
C GLU A 12 5.61 -24.37 7.65
N ALA A 13 6.35 -24.54 6.56
CA ALA A 13 7.77 -24.21 6.49
C ALA A 13 8.00 -22.70 6.70
N GLY A 14 7.16 -21.84 6.10
CA GLY A 14 7.22 -20.39 6.30
C GLY A 14 6.92 -19.98 7.74
N GLN A 15 5.86 -20.53 8.34
CA GLN A 15 5.52 -20.29 9.74
C GLN A 15 6.63 -20.77 10.69
N LYS A 16 7.16 -21.98 10.48
CA LYS A 16 8.23 -22.55 11.29
C LYS A 16 9.53 -21.75 11.16
N GLY A 17 9.86 -21.30 9.96
CA GLY A 17 10.99 -20.40 9.70
C GLY A 17 10.85 -19.07 10.43
N GLY A 18 9.70 -18.41 10.28
CA GLY A 18 9.42 -17.15 10.99
C GLY A 18 9.48 -17.28 12.51
N ALA A 19 8.93 -18.37 13.07
CA ALA A 19 8.98 -18.66 14.49
C ALA A 19 10.40 -18.96 15.00
N ALA A 20 11.25 -19.61 14.18
CA ALA A 20 12.65 -19.84 14.54
C ALA A 20 13.44 -18.52 14.54
N THR A 21 13.21 -17.64 13.55
CA THR A 21 13.84 -16.33 13.47
C THR A 21 13.43 -15.44 14.64
N SER A 22 12.14 -15.38 14.97
CA SER A 22 11.65 -14.52 16.07
C SER A 22 12.11 -14.96 17.46
N ARG A 23 12.44 -16.24 17.64
CA ARG A 23 13.03 -16.76 18.89
C ARG A 23 14.52 -16.48 19.03
N SER A 24 15.23 -16.36 17.91
CA SER A 24 16.69 -16.19 17.88
C SER A 24 17.14 -14.73 17.73
N HIS A 25 16.26 -13.84 17.27
CA HIS A 25 16.59 -12.45 16.98
C HIS A 25 15.70 -11.47 17.75
N GLY A 26 16.32 -10.39 18.21
CA GLY A 26 15.66 -9.31 18.95
C GLY A 26 15.16 -8.17 18.06
N LYS A 27 14.75 -7.08 18.72
CA LYS A 27 14.22 -5.88 18.06
C LYS A 27 15.20 -5.27 17.06
N GLU A 28 16.50 -5.21 17.39
CA GLU A 28 17.50 -4.58 16.53
C GLU A 28 17.60 -5.25 15.15
N PHE A 29 17.46 -6.58 15.08
CA PHE A 29 17.49 -7.32 13.83
C PHE A 29 16.39 -6.86 12.85
N TYR A 30 15.16 -6.74 13.34
CA TYR A 30 14.04 -6.27 12.52
C TYR A 30 14.17 -4.80 12.15
N GLN A 31 14.74 -3.99 13.05
CA GLN A 31 15.04 -2.58 12.75
C GLN A 31 16.08 -2.44 11.65
N GLU A 32 17.14 -3.26 11.66
CA GLU A 32 18.16 -3.28 10.62
C GLU A 32 17.56 -3.69 9.27
N ILE A 33 16.72 -4.74 9.24
CA ILE A 33 16.03 -5.15 8.01
C ILE A 33 15.13 -4.03 7.50
N GLY A 34 14.35 -3.41 8.38
CA GLY A 34 13.49 -2.28 8.02
C GLY A 34 14.30 -1.10 7.47
N HIS A 35 15.44 -0.78 8.10
CA HIS A 35 16.34 0.27 7.66
C HIS A 35 16.94 -0.05 6.28
N LYS A 36 17.47 -1.25 6.08
CA LYS A 36 17.99 -1.70 4.77
C LYS A 36 16.92 -1.67 3.68
N GLY A 37 15.71 -2.14 3.98
CA GLY A 37 14.58 -2.09 3.05
C GLY A 37 14.18 -0.66 2.69
N GLY A 38 14.19 0.24 3.68
CA GLY A 38 13.97 1.67 3.48
C GLY A 38 15.05 2.27 2.57
N GLN A 39 16.32 2.02 2.86
CA GLN A 39 17.44 2.50 2.04
C GLN A 39 17.41 1.96 0.60
N ALA A 40 17.15 0.66 0.43
CA ALA A 40 17.03 0.03 -0.89
C ALA A 40 15.84 0.60 -1.68
N SER A 41 14.77 0.96 -0.99
CA SER A 41 13.63 1.67 -1.57
C SER A 41 13.89 3.17 -1.76
N GLY A 42 15.12 3.64 -1.55
CA GLY A 42 15.62 5.02 -1.70
C GLY A 42 15.28 5.98 -0.56
N GLY A 43 15.02 5.46 0.63
CA GLY A 43 14.86 6.23 1.85
C GLY A 43 13.50 6.89 2.03
N ASN A 44 13.43 7.79 3.01
CA ASN A 44 12.21 8.52 3.36
C ASN A 44 11.98 9.73 2.45
N PHE A 45 10.75 9.94 2.00
CA PHE A 45 10.34 11.07 1.16
C PHE A 45 10.60 12.43 1.81
N ALA A 46 10.66 12.51 3.14
CA ALA A 46 10.94 13.76 3.85
C ALA A 46 12.34 14.34 3.54
N ASN A 47 13.31 13.48 3.23
CA ASN A 47 14.69 13.90 2.94
C ASN A 47 14.95 14.09 1.45
N ASP A 48 13.99 13.76 0.58
CA ASP A 48 14.08 13.92 -0.87
C ASP A 48 12.75 14.46 -1.44
N PRO A 49 12.60 15.79 -1.45
CA PRO A 49 11.39 16.45 -1.95
C PRO A 49 11.12 16.18 -3.42
N GLN A 50 12.16 15.99 -4.25
CA GLN A 50 12.00 15.72 -5.67
C GLN A 50 11.34 14.36 -5.88
N ARG A 51 11.80 13.37 -5.15
CA ARG A 51 11.24 12.02 -5.15
C ARG A 51 9.83 11.97 -4.57
N ALA A 52 9.57 12.71 -3.50
CA ALA A 52 8.23 12.89 -2.95
C ALA A 52 7.28 13.47 -4.01
N ALA A 53 7.72 14.52 -4.71
CA ALA A 53 6.95 15.15 -5.77
C ALA A 53 6.73 14.22 -6.97
N GLU A 54 7.72 13.42 -7.37
CA GLU A 54 7.58 12.44 -8.45
C GLU A 54 6.60 11.33 -8.08
N ALA A 55 6.70 10.77 -6.88
CA ALA A 55 5.76 9.77 -6.38
C ALA A 55 4.34 10.32 -6.31
N GLY A 56 4.17 11.55 -5.79
CA GLY A 56 2.89 12.26 -5.75
C GLY A 56 2.32 12.52 -7.15
N ARG A 57 3.15 12.98 -8.08
CA ARG A 57 2.76 13.21 -9.49
C ARG A 57 2.29 11.91 -10.14
N LYS A 58 3.05 10.82 -9.98
CA LYS A 58 2.72 9.51 -10.56
C LYS A 58 1.43 8.96 -9.95
N GLY A 59 1.25 9.07 -8.63
CA GLY A 59 0.01 8.69 -7.94
C GLY A 59 -1.18 9.49 -8.45
N GLY A 60 -1.05 10.82 -8.54
CA GLY A 60 -2.10 11.70 -9.05
C GLY A 60 -2.47 11.42 -10.51
N GLN A 61 -1.50 11.09 -11.36
CA GLN A 61 -1.74 10.68 -12.75
C GLN A 61 -2.55 9.37 -12.83
N GLN A 62 -2.22 8.38 -12.00
CA GLN A 62 -2.95 7.10 -11.93
C GLN A 62 -4.38 7.29 -11.41
N SER A 63 -4.60 8.23 -10.49
CA SER A 63 -5.93 8.59 -9.97
C SER A 63 -6.75 9.50 -10.89
N GLY A 64 -6.28 9.74 -12.11
CA GLY A 64 -7.04 10.45 -13.14
C GLY A 64 -6.46 11.80 -13.57
N GLY A 65 -5.34 12.25 -13.02
CA GLY A 65 -4.70 13.51 -13.39
C GLY A 65 -5.43 14.74 -12.87
N ASN A 66 -5.02 15.92 -13.33
CA ASN A 66 -5.56 17.20 -12.85
C ASN A 66 -6.91 17.49 -13.52
N PHE A 67 -7.99 17.51 -12.74
CA PHE A 67 -9.37 17.81 -13.19
C PHE A 67 -9.51 19.14 -13.96
N ALA A 68 -8.58 20.08 -13.75
CA ALA A 68 -8.54 21.35 -14.47
C ALA A 68 -8.37 21.18 -15.99
N ASN A 69 -7.72 20.11 -16.44
CA ASN A 69 -7.42 19.86 -17.86
C ASN A 69 -8.38 18.87 -18.52
N ASP A 70 -9.30 18.26 -17.76
CA ASP A 70 -10.26 17.26 -18.24
C ASP A 70 -11.64 17.53 -17.64
N ARG A 71 -12.42 18.35 -18.36
CA ARG A 71 -13.75 18.82 -17.93
C ARG A 71 -14.73 17.66 -17.79
N GLU A 72 -14.66 16.64 -18.64
CA GLU A 72 -15.56 15.48 -18.56
C GLU A 72 -15.28 14.68 -17.30
N LYS A 73 -14.01 14.39 -17.00
CA LYS A 73 -13.61 13.73 -15.76
C LYS A 73 -13.95 14.54 -14.51
N ALA A 74 -13.77 15.86 -14.55
CA ALA A 74 -14.18 16.76 -13.46
C ALA A 74 -15.69 16.70 -13.23
N SER A 75 -16.48 16.69 -14.31
CA SER A 75 -17.93 16.59 -14.25
C SER A 75 -18.40 15.24 -13.73
N GLU A 76 -17.76 14.14 -14.15
CA GLU A 76 -18.06 12.80 -13.66
C GLU A 76 -17.72 12.64 -12.17
N ALA A 77 -16.55 13.11 -11.73
CA ALA A 77 -16.16 13.11 -10.33
C ALA A 77 -17.09 13.97 -9.47
N GLY A 78 -17.46 15.16 -9.95
CA GLY A 78 -18.43 16.04 -9.29
C GLY A 78 -19.83 15.41 -9.20
N ARG A 79 -20.30 14.78 -10.27
CA ARG A 79 -21.57 14.04 -10.28
C ARG A 79 -21.55 12.88 -9.29
N LYS A 80 -20.48 12.07 -9.29
CA LYS A 80 -20.33 10.94 -8.38
C LYS A 80 -20.23 11.38 -6.91
N GLY A 81 -19.49 12.45 -6.62
CA GLY A 81 -19.43 13.04 -5.27
C GLY A 81 -20.78 13.63 -4.82
N GLY A 82 -21.51 14.27 -5.73
CA GLY A 82 -22.83 14.84 -5.46
C GLY A 82 -23.93 13.80 -5.27
N GLN A 83 -23.85 12.64 -5.93
CA GLN A 83 -24.84 11.56 -5.81
C GLN A 83 -24.89 10.95 -4.40
N HIS A 84 -23.79 11.00 -3.64
CA HIS A 84 -23.77 10.59 -2.23
C HIS A 84 -24.24 11.69 -1.28
N SER A 85 -24.44 12.91 -1.78
CA SER A 85 -24.98 14.04 -1.05
C SER A 85 -26.50 14.08 -1.23
N HIS A 86 -27.21 13.08 -0.71
CA HIS A 86 -28.66 13.15 -0.50
C HIS A 86 -28.86 14.14 0.65
N GLY A 87 -28.91 15.42 0.27
CA GLY A 87 -29.28 16.53 1.14
C GLY A 87 -30.61 16.20 1.81
N GLY A 88 -30.63 16.40 3.12
CA GLY A 88 -31.69 15.99 4.04
C GLY A 88 -33.09 16.32 3.55
N GLY A 89 -33.99 15.39 3.89
CA GLY A 89 -35.42 15.50 3.66
C GLY A 89 -35.95 16.89 4.05
N ARG A 90 -36.58 17.52 3.08
CA ARG A 90 -37.43 18.69 3.25
C ARG A 90 -38.67 18.19 3.99
N SER A 91 -38.68 18.34 5.32
CA SER A 91 -39.90 18.19 6.10
C SER A 91 -40.53 19.58 6.20
N SER A 92 -41.68 19.76 5.57
CA SER A 92 -42.59 20.90 5.72
C SER A 92 -44.00 20.36 5.77
#